data_AF-I4Z009-F1
#
_entry.id   AF-I4Z009-F1
#
_cell.length_a   1.000
_cell.length_b   1.000
_cell.length_c   1.000
_cell.angle_alpha   90.00
_cell.angle_beta   90.00
_cell.angle_gamma   90.00
#
_symmetry.space_group_name_H-M   'P 1'
#
loop_
_entity.id
_entity.type
_entity.pdbx_description
1 polymer ?
#
loop_
_entity_poly.entity_id
_entity_poly.type
_entity_poly.pdbx_seq_one_letter_code
_entity_poly.pdbx_strand_id
1 'polypeptide(L)' 'MSKSSRYSPNVPTPNQEETAPPNRASMSTRETAQYISEFSAELSYLARETKLDLLAYLLDMARLEAVRTLQAVDRDSMKG' A
#
# COMPACT_ATOMS: atom_id res chain seq x y z
N MET A 1 24.60 -48.64 27.65
CA MET A 1 23.38 -47.82 27.43
C MET A 1 23.55 -46.53 28.23
N SER A 2 24.03 -45.47 27.60
CA SER A 2 24.35 -44.20 28.28
C SER A 2 23.22 -43.20 28.08
N LYS A 3 22.48 -42.91 29.15
CA LYS A 3 21.51 -41.80 29.19
C LYS A 3 22.26 -40.54 29.58
N SER A 4 22.47 -39.63 28.63
CA SER A 4 23.00 -38.29 28.90
C SER A 4 21.84 -37.34 29.13
N SER A 5 21.87 -36.70 30.29
CA SER A 5 20.87 -35.81 30.86
C SER A 5 21.25 -34.35 30.60
N ARG A 6 20.23 -33.52 30.34
CA ARG A 6 20.13 -32.07 30.61
C ARG A 6 20.95 -31.09 29.76
N TYR A 7 20.25 -30.25 28.99
CA TYR A 7 20.30 -28.78 29.17
C TYR A 7 19.11 -28.13 28.45
N SER A 8 18.29 -27.37 29.18
CA SER A 8 17.27 -26.48 28.62
C SER A 8 17.68 -25.08 29.05
N PRO A 9 18.23 -24.25 28.15
CA PRO A 9 18.45 -22.85 28.43
C PRO A 9 17.18 -22.08 28.06
N ASN A 10 16.48 -21.61 29.08
CA ASN A 10 15.68 -20.39 28.99
C ASN A 10 16.62 -19.28 28.52
N VAL A 11 16.55 -18.94 27.23
CA VAL A 11 17.17 -17.73 26.69
C VAL A 11 16.21 -16.57 26.97
N PRO A 12 16.63 -15.54 27.71
CA PRO A 12 15.85 -14.30 27.78
C PRO A 12 15.82 -13.71 26.38
N THR A 13 14.63 -13.54 25.81
CA THR A 13 14.42 -12.79 24.57
C THR A 13 15.00 -11.39 24.75
N PRO A 14 16.01 -10.98 23.98
CA PRO A 14 16.42 -9.58 23.95
C PRO A 14 15.25 -8.80 23.39
N ASN A 15 14.89 -7.72 24.10
CA ASN A 15 13.91 -6.72 23.73
C ASN A 15 13.82 -6.58 22.21
N GLN A 16 12.77 -7.15 21.63
CA GLN A 16 12.23 -6.63 20.39
C GLN A 16 11.61 -5.29 20.79
N GLU A 17 12.45 -4.26 20.84
CA GLU A 17 12.01 -2.93 20.45
C GLU A 17 11.54 -3.08 19.01
N GLU A 18 10.30 -3.54 18.89
CA GLU A 18 9.45 -3.32 17.74
C GLU A 18 9.48 -1.82 17.54
N THR A 19 10.41 -1.39 16.69
CA THR A 19 10.40 -0.09 16.07
C THR A 19 9.12 -0.10 15.27
N ALA A 20 8.01 0.21 15.96
CA ALA A 20 6.71 0.38 15.37
C ALA A 20 6.96 1.27 14.15
N PRO A 21 6.67 0.78 12.92
CA PRO A 21 6.86 1.60 11.74
C PRO A 21 6.18 2.93 12.02
N PRO A 22 6.83 4.06 11.69
CA PRO A 22 6.32 5.39 12.04
C PRO A 22 4.86 5.42 11.66
N ASN A 23 4.00 5.77 12.62
CA ASN A 23 2.55 5.81 12.52
C ASN A 23 2.19 6.45 11.18
N ARG A 24 2.06 5.61 10.14
CA ARG A 24 1.63 6.03 8.82
C ARG A 24 0.18 6.30 9.08
N ALA A 25 -0.14 7.57 9.37
CA ALA A 25 -1.51 8.03 9.46
C ALA A 25 -2.24 7.35 8.30
N SER A 26 -3.11 6.39 8.65
CA SER A 26 -3.66 5.47 7.67
C SER A 26 -4.51 6.32 6.76
N MET A 27 -3.97 6.68 5.59
CA MET A 27 -4.73 7.46 4.61
C MET A 27 -6.03 6.72 4.35
N SER A 28 -7.12 7.46 4.34
CA SER A 28 -8.41 6.86 4.01
C SER A 28 -8.32 6.27 2.60
N THR A 29 -9.12 5.22 2.33
CA THR A 29 -9.24 4.65 0.98
C THR A 29 -9.61 5.73 -0.04
N ARG A 30 -10.42 6.71 0.39
CA ARG A 30 -10.77 7.88 -0.42
C ARG A 30 -9.55 8.72 -0.79
N GLU A 31 -8.77 9.17 0.20
CA GLU A 31 -7.58 9.99 -0.03
C GLU A 31 -6.55 9.26 -0.90
N THR A 32 -6.37 7.95 -0.66
CA THR A 32 -5.46 7.11 -1.45
C THR A 32 -5.92 7.03 -2.90
N ALA A 33 -7.20 6.78 -3.15
CA ALA A 33 -7.75 6.71 -4.50
C ALA A 33 -7.68 8.07 -5.21
N GLN A 34 -7.94 9.17 -4.50
CA GLN A 34 -7.79 10.51 -5.06
C GLN A 34 -6.35 10.79 -5.47
N TYR A 35 -5.39 10.51 -4.58
CA TYR A 35 -3.97 10.66 -4.85
C TYR A 35 -3.53 9.86 -6.08
N ILE A 36 -3.91 8.58 -6.17
CA ILE A 36 -3.57 7.72 -7.32
C ILE A 36 -4.17 8.28 -8.61
N SER A 37 -5.42 8.77 -8.58
CA SER A 37 -6.07 9.34 -9.76
C SER A 37 -5.34 10.57 -10.30
N GLU A 38 -4.99 11.51 -9.42
CA GLU A 38 -4.30 12.75 -9.78
C GLU A 38 -2.87 12.47 -10.23
N PHE A 39 -2.12 11.70 -9.45
CA PHE A 39 -0.72 11.40 -9.73
C PHE A 39 -0.54 10.58 -11.02
N SER A 40 -1.42 9.60 -11.28
CA SER A 40 -1.36 8.82 -12.53
C SER A 40 -1.67 9.67 -13.76
N ALA A 41 -2.47 10.74 -13.62
CA ALA A 41 -2.75 11.67 -14.71
C ALA A 41 -1.49 12.44 -15.13
N GLU A 42 -0.76 12.97 -14.15
CA GLU A 42 0.49 13.70 -14.39
C GLU A 42 1.56 12.79 -15.01
N LEU A 43 1.71 11.58 -14.48
CA LEU A 43 2.65 10.61 -15.03
C LEU A 43 2.26 10.17 -16.45
N SER A 44 0.97 9.99 -16.74
CA SER A 44 0.50 9.63 -18.08
C SER A 44 0.84 10.72 -19.09
N TYR A 45 0.66 11.98 -18.69
CA TYR A 45 1.08 13.13 -19.49
C TYR A 45 2.58 13.10 -19.79
N LEU A 46 3.43 12.93 -18.77
CA LEU A 46 4.89 12.85 -18.94
C LEU A 46 5.33 11.63 -19.77
N ALA A 47 4.64 10.50 -19.63
CA ALA A 47 4.90 9.30 -20.41
C ALA A 47 4.60 9.53 -21.90
N ARG A 48 3.55 10.29 -22.24
CA ARG A 48 3.22 10.67 -23.62
C ARG A 48 4.27 11.62 -24.20
N GLU A 49 4.70 12.61 -23.44
CA GLU A 49 5.77 13.55 -23.84
C GLU A 49 7.09 12.81 -24.15
N THR A 50 7.35 11.70 -23.45
CA THR A 50 8.56 10.88 -23.61
C THR A 50 8.38 9.65 -24.52
N LYS A 51 7.23 9.52 -25.20
CA LYS A 51 6.89 8.41 -26.12
C LYS A 51 6.92 7.02 -25.46
N LEU A 52 6.54 6.94 -24.19
CA LEU A 52 6.38 5.69 -23.44
C LEU A 52 4.90 5.25 -23.47
N ASP A 53 4.41 4.88 -24.65
CA ASP A 53 2.98 4.68 -24.91
C ASP A 53 2.33 3.60 -24.03
N LEU A 54 3.03 2.47 -23.82
CA LEU A 54 2.54 1.42 -22.93
C LEU A 54 2.44 1.90 -21.47
N LEU A 55 3.39 2.70 -21.01
CA LEU A 55 3.37 3.24 -19.66
C LEU A 55 2.22 4.24 -19.50
N ALA A 56 2.03 5.15 -20.48
CA ALA A 56 0.90 6.07 -20.48
C ALA A 56 -0.45 5.33 -20.41
N TYR A 57 -0.60 4.27 -21.19
CA TYR A 57 -1.79 3.41 -21.14
C TYR A 57 -2.02 2.78 -19.76
N LEU A 58 -0.97 2.23 -19.14
CA LEU A 58 -1.08 1.63 -17.80
C LEU A 58 -1.47 2.66 -16.73
N LEU A 59 -0.95 3.88 -16.85
CA LEU A 59 -1.25 4.98 -15.94
C LEU A 59 -2.69 5.49 -16.13
N ASP A 60 -3.18 5.55 -17.36
CA ASP A 60 -4.59 5.86 -17.64
C ASP A 60 -5.52 4.79 -17.04
N MET A 61 -5.13 3.51 -17.14
CA MET A 61 -5.88 2.42 -16.51
C MET A 61 -5.87 2.52 -14.98
N ALA A 62 -4.72 2.80 -14.36
CA ALA A 62 -4.62 3.02 -12.92
C ALA A 62 -5.52 4.17 -12.45
N ARG A 63 -5.57 5.27 -13.21
CA ARG A 63 -6.48 6.39 -12.94
C ARG A 63 -7.94 5.97 -13.01
N LEU A 64 -8.35 5.21 -14.04
CA LEU A 64 -9.73 4.74 -14.17
C LEU A 64 -10.16 3.88 -12.98
N GLU A 65 -9.30 2.98 -12.50
CA GLU A 65 -9.60 2.16 -11.32
C GLU A 65 -9.68 2.98 -10.02
N ALA A 66 -8.83 3.99 -9.88
CA ALA A 66 -8.86 4.90 -8.75
C ALA A 66 -10.18 5.72 -8.72
N VAL A 67 -10.63 6.22 -9.87
CA VAL A 67 -11.92 6.92 -10.00
C VAL A 67 -13.10 5.99 -9.66
N ARG A 68 -13.07 4.73 -10.12
CA ARG A 68 -14.10 3.73 -9.75
C ARG A 68 -14.13 3.46 -8.26
N THR A 69 -12.95 3.42 -7.62
CA THR A 69 -12.83 3.25 -6.16
C THR A 69 -13.45 4.43 -5.41
N LEU A 70 -13.19 5.67 -5.85
CA LEU A 70 -13.83 6.87 -5.27
C LEU A 70 -15.36 6.79 -5.33
N GLN A 71 -15.91 6.41 -6.49
CA GLN A 71 -17.36 6.25 -6.66
C GLN A 71 -17.94 5.15 -5.78
N ALA A 72 -17.21 4.05 -5.56
CA ALA A 72 -17.64 3.00 -4.65
C ALA A 72 -17.70 3.50 -3.19
N VAL A 73 -16.65 4.20 -2.74
CA VAL A 73 -16.58 4.80 -1.40
C VAL A 73 -17.69 5.83 -1.18
N ASP A 74 -17.97 6.67 -2.18
CA ASP A 74 -19.07 7.65 -2.11
C ASP A 74 -20.43 6.97 -1.94
N ARG A 75 -20.68 5.90 -2.71
CA ARG A 75 -21.94 5.14 -2.60
C ARG A 75 -22.10 4.44 -1.27
N ASP A 76 -21.01 3.93 -0.69
CA ASP A 76 -21.07 3.27 0.61
C ASP A 76 -21.29 4.27 1.75
N SER A 77 -20.74 5.49 1.61
CA SER A 77 -20.94 6.59 2.57
C SER A 77 -22.38 7.12 2.59
N MET A 78 -23.16 6.93 1.50
CA MET A 78 -24.58 7.30 1.42
C MET A 78 -25.53 6.23 1.98
N LYS A 79 -25.04 5.01 2.26
CA LYS A 79 -25.86 3.89 2.75
C LYS A 79 -25.80 3.70 4.27
N GLY A 80 -24.84 4.34 4.94
CA GLY A 80 -24.72 4.37 6.41
C GLY A 80 -25.46 5.56 6.99
#